data_AF-A0A1V1WZB4-F1
#
_entry.id   AF-A0A1V1WZB4-F1
#
_cell.length_a   1.000
_cell.length_b   1.000
_cell.length_c   1.000
_cell.angle_alpha   90.00
_cell.angle_beta   90.00
_cell.angle_gamma   90.00
#
_symmetry.space_group_name_H-M   'P 1'
#
loop_
_entity.id
_entity.type
_entity.pdbx_description
1 polymer ?
#
loop_
_entity_poly.entity_id
_entity_poly.type
_entity_poly.pdbx_seq_one_letter_code
_entity_poly.pdbx_strand_id
1 'polypeptide(L)'
;MLELDALVNQVLNNCDIVDAQHAGLFSVCGLALRLRDLYKWEKGLEPWIERESSEILEWIGDKEQKWDKLAEKQLADITILRNKYDPFDARGINSVLESYGLFYGGGYAQSLKPTFFLATIEDKKEINGCTVYLLSRELARDLLTIPALTQDNCILIRQESAKLFLWDQIFYIKKSGRYALRFALEKYGLKDQNPKEIQRSLARIVAAETETYIYHELGELKDTTFDRDLWREIIATFPHTPVELLVRTVKDLLADTNHYGTLRFITKERKTASLAFYVAFLDGLIKEMFPEIIETFKEFTHTRNWHIIEQAVSVGYNTAKHYAEVISSIYQNGKQKNNMKWAENEIAKHLLEPLGLAQK
;
A
#
# COMPACT_ATOMS: atom_id res chain seq x y z
N MET A 1 -18.74 16.60 -24.67
CA MET A 1 -18.32 17.17 -23.37
C MET A 1 -18.36 16.05 -22.36
N LEU A 2 -17.34 15.92 -21.51
CA LEU A 2 -17.30 14.88 -20.47
C LEU A 2 -18.32 15.23 -19.38
N GLU A 3 -19.26 14.33 -19.09
CA GLU A 3 -20.20 14.47 -17.97
C GLU A 3 -19.53 13.96 -16.69
N LEU A 4 -18.74 14.82 -16.05
CA LEU A 4 -17.89 14.44 -14.92
C LEU A 4 -18.68 13.84 -13.76
N ASP A 5 -19.78 14.48 -13.35
CA ASP A 5 -20.60 13.98 -12.24
C ASP A 5 -21.22 12.61 -12.54
N ALA A 6 -21.63 12.38 -13.79
CA ALA A 6 -22.14 11.08 -14.21
C ALA A 6 -21.04 10.00 -14.17
N LEU A 7 -19.81 10.34 -14.57
CA LEU A 7 -18.66 9.45 -14.45
C LEU A 7 -18.33 9.13 -12.99
N VAL A 8 -18.23 10.15 -12.13
CA VAL A 8 -17.97 9.99 -10.70
C VAL A 8 -18.99 9.05 -10.06
N ASN A 9 -20.28 9.24 -10.34
CA ASN A 9 -21.34 8.40 -9.81
C ASN A 9 -21.26 6.94 -10.29
N GLN A 10 -20.85 6.71 -11.55
CA GLN A 10 -20.64 5.35 -12.06
C GLN A 10 -19.51 4.64 -11.31
N VAL A 11 -18.37 5.33 -11.11
CA VAL A 11 -17.23 4.77 -10.38
C VAL A 11 -17.61 4.50 -8.92
N LEU A 12 -18.25 5.48 -8.24
CA LEU A 12 -18.73 5.33 -6.87
C LEU A 12 -19.72 4.17 -6.69
N ASN A 13 -20.62 3.95 -7.65
CA ASN A 13 -21.52 2.81 -7.61
C ASN A 13 -20.75 1.49 -7.61
N ASN A 14 -19.72 1.36 -8.45
CA ASN A 14 -18.87 0.17 -8.45
C ASN A 14 -18.04 0.06 -7.16
N CYS A 15 -17.53 1.17 -6.61
CA CYS A 15 -16.89 1.21 -5.29
C CYS A 15 -17.81 0.68 -4.18
N ASP A 16 -19.05 1.16 -4.12
CA ASP A 16 -20.01 0.72 -3.10
C ASP A 16 -20.41 -0.76 -3.27
N ILE A 17 -20.51 -1.26 -4.51
CA ILE A 17 -20.78 -2.70 -4.77
C ILE A 17 -19.62 -3.56 -4.27
N VAL A 18 -18.37 -3.21 -4.60
CA VAL A 18 -17.22 -4.01 -4.15
C VAL A 18 -17.06 -3.98 -2.65
N ASP A 19 -17.33 -2.85 -2.01
CA ASP A 19 -17.24 -2.73 -0.57
C ASP A 19 -18.34 -3.52 0.12
N ALA A 20 -19.59 -3.47 -0.38
CA ALA A 20 -20.68 -4.31 0.11
C ALA A 20 -20.35 -5.80 0.05
N GLN A 21 -19.69 -6.25 -1.01
CA GLN A 21 -19.34 -7.66 -1.23
C GLN A 21 -18.12 -8.12 -0.43
N HIS A 22 -17.19 -7.22 -0.12
CA HIS A 22 -15.86 -7.58 0.40
C HIS A 22 -15.51 -6.94 1.74
N ALA A 23 -16.39 -6.16 2.37
CA ALA A 23 -16.15 -5.58 3.68
C ALA A 23 -15.83 -6.65 4.75
N GLY A 24 -16.41 -7.85 4.61
CA GLY A 24 -16.13 -9.00 5.48
C GLY A 24 -14.70 -9.56 5.41
N LEU A 25 -13.89 -9.12 4.45
CA LEU A 25 -12.46 -9.47 4.40
C LEU A 25 -11.64 -8.76 5.49
N PHE A 26 -12.14 -7.66 6.04
CA PHE A 26 -11.47 -6.91 7.09
C PHE A 26 -11.87 -7.44 8.47
N SER A 27 -10.94 -7.39 9.43
CA SER A 27 -11.31 -7.57 10.83
C SER A 27 -12.26 -6.44 11.26
N VAL A 28 -13.07 -6.65 12.30
CA VAL A 28 -14.02 -5.63 12.80
C VAL A 28 -13.32 -4.30 13.08
N CYS A 29 -12.19 -4.32 13.77
CA CYS A 29 -11.39 -3.11 14.03
C CYS A 29 -10.81 -2.51 12.74
N GLY A 30 -10.36 -3.36 11.80
CA GLY A 30 -9.82 -2.92 10.52
C GLY A 30 -10.87 -2.24 9.63
N LEU A 31 -12.09 -2.78 9.61
CA LEU A 31 -13.24 -2.22 8.92
C LEU A 31 -13.63 -0.87 9.53
N ALA A 32 -13.74 -0.78 10.86
CA ALA A 32 -14.10 0.45 11.55
C ALA A 32 -13.12 1.61 11.25
N LEU A 33 -11.82 1.34 11.22
CA LEU A 33 -10.81 2.35 10.87
C LEU A 33 -10.99 2.85 9.43
N ARG A 34 -11.23 1.94 8.47
CA ARG A 34 -11.43 2.30 7.07
C ARG A 34 -12.73 3.07 6.84
N LEU A 35 -13.80 2.70 7.54
CA LEU A 35 -15.08 3.42 7.49
C LEU A 35 -14.93 4.84 8.03
N ARG A 36 -14.22 5.02 9.14
CA ARG A 36 -13.87 6.36 9.66
C ARG A 36 -13.11 7.18 8.63
N ASP A 37 -12.15 6.57 7.95
CA ASP A 37 -11.30 7.23 6.93
C ASP A 37 -12.09 7.56 5.66
N LEU A 38 -13.00 6.69 5.26
CA LEU A 38 -13.95 6.93 4.16
C LEU A 38 -14.90 8.08 4.50
N TYR A 39 -15.44 8.11 5.73
CA TYR A 39 -16.25 9.21 6.23
C TYR A 39 -15.49 10.55 6.15
N LYS A 40 -14.23 10.59 6.61
CA LYS A 40 -13.42 11.81 6.54
C LYS A 40 -13.30 12.33 5.11
N TRP A 41 -13.05 11.44 4.15
CA TRP A 41 -12.98 11.81 2.74
C TRP A 41 -14.32 12.27 2.16
N GLU A 42 -15.41 11.54 2.41
CA GLU A 42 -16.76 11.93 1.93
C GLU A 42 -17.17 13.31 2.44
N LYS A 43 -16.70 13.70 3.64
CA LYS A 43 -16.98 14.98 4.27
C LYS A 43 -15.91 16.06 4.02
N GLY A 44 -14.85 15.75 3.26
CA GLY A 44 -13.76 16.69 2.99
C GLY A 44 -13.01 17.13 4.25
N LEU A 45 -12.89 16.23 5.24
CA LEU A 45 -12.23 16.50 6.52
C LEU A 45 -10.73 16.18 6.44
N GLU A 46 -9.95 16.98 7.16
CA GLU A 46 -8.53 16.74 7.34
C GLU A 46 -8.27 15.47 8.18
N PRO A 47 -7.13 14.77 8.00
CA PRO A 47 -6.84 13.49 8.67
C PRO A 47 -6.98 13.49 10.21
N TRP A 48 -6.70 14.63 10.84
CA TRP A 48 -6.72 14.80 12.29
C TRP A 48 -8.07 15.26 12.86
N ILE A 49 -9.08 15.48 12.01
CA ILE A 49 -10.41 15.87 12.46
C ILE A 49 -11.18 14.60 12.83
N GLU A 50 -11.34 14.36 14.13
CA GLU A 50 -12.20 13.32 14.66
C GLU A 50 -13.58 13.91 14.98
N ARG A 51 -14.64 13.19 14.61
CA ARG A 51 -16.03 13.52 14.94
C ARG A 51 -16.51 12.70 16.13
N GLU A 52 -17.64 13.09 16.69
CA GLU A 52 -18.27 12.36 17.77
C GLU A 52 -18.62 10.93 17.32
N SER A 53 -18.34 9.94 18.17
CA SER A 53 -18.53 8.53 17.82
C SER A 53 -19.97 8.22 17.40
N SER A 54 -20.96 8.91 18.00
CA SER A 54 -22.38 8.74 17.64
C SER A 54 -22.67 9.13 16.19
N GLU A 55 -22.06 10.23 15.71
CA GLU A 55 -22.23 10.71 14.34
C GLU A 55 -21.64 9.71 13.33
N ILE A 56 -20.45 9.18 13.65
CA ILE A 56 -19.78 8.20 12.80
C ILE A 56 -20.58 6.89 12.78
N LEU A 57 -21.07 6.41 13.93
CA LEU A 57 -21.86 5.18 14.02
C LEU A 57 -23.19 5.28 13.27
N GLU A 58 -23.86 6.44 13.32
CA GLU A 58 -25.07 6.69 12.54
C GLU A 58 -24.78 6.62 11.03
N TRP A 59 -23.72 7.29 10.57
CA TRP A 59 -23.30 7.22 9.17
C TRP A 59 -22.89 5.80 8.74
N ILE A 60 -22.21 5.04 9.60
CA ILE A 60 -21.89 3.63 9.32
C ILE A 60 -23.18 2.83 9.12
N GLY A 61 -24.18 3.00 10.00
CA GLY A 61 -25.46 2.32 9.88
C GLY A 61 -26.18 2.62 8.56
N ASP A 62 -26.16 3.88 8.12
CA ASP A 62 -26.73 4.27 6.82
C ASP A 62 -25.97 3.64 5.64
N LYS A 63 -24.63 3.59 5.74
CA LYS A 63 -23.75 2.99 4.72
C LYS A 63 -24.01 1.48 4.60
N GLU A 64 -24.11 0.77 5.72
CA GLU A 64 -24.40 -0.67 5.76
C GLU A 64 -25.78 -0.98 5.17
N GLN A 65 -26.83 -0.20 5.51
CA GLN A 65 -28.15 -0.36 4.91
C GLN A 65 -28.16 -0.13 3.38
N LYS A 66 -27.26 0.72 2.88
CA LYS A 66 -27.06 0.90 1.43
C LYS A 66 -26.38 -0.33 0.85
N TRP A 67 -25.35 -0.85 1.50
CA TRP A 67 -24.59 -2.02 1.07
C TRP A 67 -25.43 -3.30 1.01
N ASP A 68 -26.38 -3.50 1.93
CA ASP A 68 -27.33 -4.62 1.89
C ASP A 68 -28.08 -4.71 0.55
N LYS A 69 -28.37 -3.55 -0.06
CA LYS A 69 -29.08 -3.46 -1.36
C LYS A 69 -28.16 -3.64 -2.57
N LEU A 70 -26.85 -3.67 -2.35
CA LEU A 70 -25.81 -3.73 -3.38
C LEU A 70 -25.03 -5.05 -3.37
N ALA A 71 -25.05 -5.80 -2.27
CA ALA A 71 -24.26 -7.02 -2.10
C ALA A 71 -24.45 -8.03 -3.25
N GLU A 72 -25.68 -8.18 -3.76
CA GLU A 72 -26.00 -9.11 -4.86
C GLU A 72 -25.91 -8.47 -6.26
N LYS A 73 -25.54 -7.19 -6.37
CA LYS A 73 -25.44 -6.51 -7.66
C LYS A 73 -24.12 -6.83 -8.37
N GLN A 74 -24.19 -6.82 -9.70
CA GLN A 74 -23.01 -6.93 -10.55
C GLN A 74 -22.40 -5.54 -10.78
N LEU A 75 -21.10 -5.52 -11.02
CA LEU A 75 -20.39 -4.31 -11.46
C LEU A 75 -20.97 -3.82 -12.78
N ALA A 76 -21.07 -2.50 -12.92
CA ALA A 76 -21.61 -1.87 -14.12
C ALA A 76 -20.48 -1.36 -15.01
N ASP A 77 -20.73 -1.37 -16.32
CA ASP A 77 -19.87 -0.74 -17.32
C ASP A 77 -19.69 0.76 -17.01
N ILE A 78 -18.51 1.29 -17.34
CA ILE A 78 -18.21 2.72 -17.27
C ILE A 78 -18.50 3.34 -18.64
N THR A 79 -19.42 4.29 -18.69
CA THR A 79 -19.79 5.02 -19.91
C THR A 79 -19.08 6.36 -19.99
N ILE A 80 -18.27 6.56 -21.04
CA ILE A 80 -17.50 7.79 -21.30
C ILE A 80 -17.72 8.20 -22.75
N LEU A 81 -18.20 9.43 -22.97
CA LEU A 81 -18.46 9.97 -24.32
C LEU A 81 -19.30 9.03 -25.21
N ARG A 82 -20.29 8.34 -24.62
CA ARG A 82 -21.18 7.32 -25.23
C ARG A 82 -20.56 5.95 -25.50
N ASN A 83 -19.26 5.77 -25.27
CA ASN A 83 -18.63 4.46 -25.31
C ASN A 83 -18.76 3.79 -23.95
N LYS A 84 -18.99 2.47 -23.94
CA LYS A 84 -19.02 1.64 -22.74
C LYS A 84 -17.71 0.89 -22.62
N TYR A 85 -17.18 0.85 -21.41
CA TYR A 85 -15.96 0.14 -21.04
C TYR A 85 -16.28 -0.83 -19.91
N ASP A 86 -15.66 -2.01 -19.97
CA ASP A 86 -15.61 -2.90 -18.81
C ASP A 86 -14.91 -2.17 -17.64
N PRO A 87 -15.39 -2.28 -16.39
CA PRO A 87 -14.78 -1.56 -15.27
C PRO A 87 -13.33 -1.96 -14.98
N PHE A 88 -12.86 -3.10 -15.48
CA PHE A 88 -11.46 -3.54 -15.40
C PHE A 88 -10.62 -3.13 -16.63
N ASP A 89 -11.21 -2.53 -17.67
CA ASP A 89 -10.48 -1.96 -18.79
C ASP A 89 -9.90 -0.57 -18.45
N ALA A 90 -9.02 -0.55 -17.44
CA ALA A 90 -8.40 0.69 -16.97
C ALA A 90 -7.59 1.38 -18.08
N ARG A 91 -6.95 0.61 -18.97
CA ARG A 91 -6.21 1.14 -20.12
C ARG A 91 -7.12 1.84 -21.12
N GLY A 92 -8.23 1.19 -21.52
CA GLY A 92 -9.20 1.77 -22.44
C GLY A 92 -9.83 3.03 -21.88
N ILE A 93 -10.23 3.00 -20.60
CA ILE A 93 -10.78 4.17 -19.89
C ILE A 93 -9.77 5.33 -19.85
N ASN A 94 -8.53 5.07 -19.43
CA ASN A 94 -7.51 6.12 -19.28
C ASN A 94 -7.06 6.71 -20.62
N SER A 95 -7.14 5.95 -21.73
CA SER A 95 -6.85 6.47 -23.07
C SER A 95 -7.73 7.67 -23.46
N VAL A 96 -8.91 7.80 -22.84
CA VAL A 96 -9.81 8.94 -23.01
C VAL A 96 -9.64 9.97 -21.90
N LEU A 97 -9.63 9.51 -20.63
CA LEU A 97 -9.67 10.38 -19.46
C LEU A 97 -8.41 11.23 -19.26
N GLU A 98 -7.25 10.76 -19.71
CA GLU A 98 -5.99 11.48 -19.53
C GLU A 98 -6.04 12.88 -20.17
N SER A 99 -6.67 13.01 -21.35
CA SER A 99 -6.85 14.31 -22.04
C SER A 99 -7.73 15.31 -21.27
N TYR A 100 -8.50 14.82 -20.29
CA TYR A 100 -9.32 15.62 -19.39
C TYR A 100 -8.66 15.85 -18.02
N GLY A 101 -7.39 15.45 -17.85
CA GLY A 101 -6.68 15.57 -16.58
C GLY A 101 -7.20 14.62 -15.49
N LEU A 102 -7.76 13.47 -15.89
CA LEU A 102 -8.34 12.48 -14.99
C LEU A 102 -7.64 11.13 -15.16
N PHE A 103 -7.56 10.39 -14.06
CA PHE A 103 -7.03 9.03 -14.02
C PHE A 103 -8.02 8.10 -13.32
N TYR A 104 -8.34 6.99 -13.97
CA TYR A 104 -9.15 5.91 -13.45
C TYR A 104 -8.26 4.75 -12.98
N GLY A 105 -8.43 4.36 -11.73
CA GLY A 105 -7.86 3.13 -11.20
C GLY A 105 -8.90 2.03 -11.16
N GLY A 106 -8.54 0.85 -11.65
CA GLY A 106 -9.41 -0.32 -11.64
C GLY A 106 -8.61 -1.60 -11.71
N GLY A 107 -8.89 -2.54 -10.79
CA GLY A 107 -8.17 -3.80 -10.75
C GLY A 107 -8.45 -4.61 -9.49
N TYR A 108 -7.49 -5.46 -9.12
CA TYR A 108 -7.57 -6.32 -7.94
C TYR A 108 -6.41 -6.01 -6.99
N ALA A 109 -6.73 -5.93 -5.70
CA ALA A 109 -5.76 -5.64 -4.65
C ALA A 109 -5.55 -6.86 -3.73
N GLN A 110 -5.21 -6.63 -2.46
CA GLN A 110 -4.99 -7.69 -1.47
C GLN A 110 -6.19 -8.64 -1.41
N SER A 111 -5.90 -9.94 -1.30
CA SER A 111 -6.90 -11.02 -1.33
C SER A 111 -7.81 -11.02 -2.55
N LEU A 112 -7.34 -10.47 -3.68
CA LEU A 112 -8.10 -10.35 -4.93
C LEU A 112 -9.42 -9.57 -4.77
N LYS A 113 -9.50 -8.64 -3.79
CA LYS A 113 -10.62 -7.70 -3.70
C LYS A 113 -10.58 -6.76 -4.93
N PRO A 114 -11.67 -6.64 -5.71
CA PRO A 114 -11.76 -5.60 -6.72
C PRO A 114 -11.73 -4.19 -6.10
N THR A 115 -11.01 -3.27 -6.74
CA THR A 115 -10.85 -1.89 -6.27
C THR A 115 -10.97 -0.91 -7.44
N PHE A 116 -11.61 0.23 -7.17
CA PHE A 116 -11.86 1.27 -8.14
C PHE A 116 -11.65 2.66 -7.52
N PHE A 117 -11.09 3.58 -8.30
CA PHE A 117 -11.03 4.99 -7.95
C PHE A 117 -10.99 5.89 -9.20
N LEU A 118 -11.31 7.16 -9.01
CA LEU A 118 -11.16 8.21 -10.02
C LEU A 118 -10.51 9.42 -9.36
N ALA A 119 -9.46 9.96 -9.96
CA ALA A 119 -8.72 11.10 -9.41
C ALA A 119 -8.28 12.08 -10.49
N THR A 120 -7.95 13.31 -10.09
CA THR A 120 -7.33 14.31 -10.96
C THR A 120 -5.83 14.09 -11.08
N ILE A 121 -5.29 14.19 -12.29
CA ILE A 121 -3.86 14.17 -12.56
C ILE A 121 -3.30 15.55 -12.24
N GLU A 122 -2.38 15.61 -11.27
CA GLU A 122 -1.63 16.84 -10.96
C GLU A 122 -0.35 16.92 -11.78
N ASP A 123 0.38 15.80 -11.87
CA ASP A 123 1.65 15.72 -12.59
C ASP A 123 1.84 14.34 -13.23
N LYS A 124 2.57 14.33 -14.33
CA LYS A 124 2.97 13.13 -15.06
C LYS A 124 4.45 13.25 -15.42
N LYS A 125 5.26 12.32 -14.91
CA LYS A 125 6.72 12.33 -15.12
C LYS A 125 7.26 10.95 -15.42
N GLU A 126 8.47 10.90 -15.98
CA GLU A 126 9.20 9.67 -16.26
C GLU A 126 10.35 9.50 -15.26
N ILE A 127 10.41 8.34 -14.61
CA ILE A 127 11.49 7.98 -13.67
C ILE A 127 11.96 6.57 -14.02
N ASN A 128 13.25 6.42 -14.37
CA ASN A 128 13.85 5.13 -14.76
C ASN A 128 13.07 4.35 -15.84
N GLY A 129 12.50 5.10 -16.80
CA GLY A 129 11.70 4.56 -17.91
C GLY A 129 10.32 4.04 -17.47
N CYS A 130 9.84 4.48 -16.30
CA CYS A 130 8.48 4.23 -15.82
C CYS A 130 7.72 5.55 -15.73
N THR A 131 6.51 5.58 -16.28
CA THR A 131 5.59 6.69 -16.13
C THR A 131 5.06 6.73 -14.70
N VAL A 132 5.15 7.90 -14.07
CA VAL A 132 4.66 8.17 -12.72
C VAL A 132 3.58 9.24 -12.78
N TYR A 133 2.40 8.91 -12.28
CA TYR A 133 1.30 9.85 -12.11
C TYR A 133 1.20 10.29 -10.65
N LEU A 134 1.24 11.60 -10.42
CA LEU A 134 0.85 12.19 -9.15
C LEU A 134 -0.62 12.59 -9.24
N LEU A 135 -1.45 11.94 -8.41
CA LEU A 135 -2.89 12.12 -8.39
C LEU A 135 -3.26 12.94 -7.17
N SER A 136 -3.87 14.11 -7.39
CA SER A 136 -4.20 15.05 -6.31
C SER A 136 -5.52 14.70 -5.64
N ARG A 137 -6.65 15.15 -6.20
CA ARG A 137 -7.99 14.97 -5.62
C ARG A 137 -8.63 13.68 -6.09
N GLU A 138 -9.10 12.88 -5.15
CA GLU A 138 -9.91 11.69 -5.39
C GLU A 138 -11.38 12.09 -5.51
N LEU A 139 -11.96 11.86 -6.68
CA LEU A 139 -13.35 12.13 -6.99
C LEU A 139 -14.26 10.93 -6.64
N ALA A 140 -13.70 9.72 -6.70
CA ALA A 140 -14.34 8.48 -6.28
C ALA A 140 -13.27 7.55 -5.70
N ARG A 141 -13.60 6.82 -4.63
CA ARG A 141 -12.75 5.76 -4.08
C ARG A 141 -13.56 4.76 -3.28
N ASP A 142 -13.09 3.52 -3.24
CA ASP A 142 -13.61 2.48 -2.35
C ASP A 142 -12.91 2.49 -0.97
N LEU A 143 -13.38 1.61 -0.09
CA LEU A 143 -12.92 1.48 1.30
C LEU A 143 -11.42 1.12 1.41
N LEU A 144 -10.88 0.40 0.43
CA LEU A 144 -9.47 0.03 0.41
C LEU A 144 -8.63 1.22 -0.08
N THR A 145 -8.03 1.91 0.88
CA THR A 145 -7.17 3.05 0.62
C THR A 145 -5.72 2.60 0.49
N ILE A 146 -5.16 2.68 -0.73
CA ILE A 146 -3.76 2.37 -1.03
C ILE A 146 -3.09 3.65 -1.53
N PRO A 147 -2.05 4.17 -0.86
CA PRO A 147 -1.48 5.49 -1.16
C PRO A 147 -0.64 5.50 -2.44
N ALA A 148 -0.05 4.36 -2.81
CA ALA A 148 0.71 4.17 -4.03
C ALA A 148 0.47 2.77 -4.58
N LEU A 149 0.50 2.64 -5.90
CA LEU A 149 0.31 1.35 -6.56
C LEU A 149 0.83 1.39 -7.99
N THR A 150 1.08 0.21 -8.55
CA THR A 150 1.34 0.02 -9.97
C THR A 150 0.09 -0.41 -10.74
N GLN A 151 -0.23 0.27 -11.84
CA GLN A 151 -1.28 -0.13 -12.79
C GLN A 151 -0.78 0.05 -14.23
N ASP A 152 -0.97 -0.95 -15.10
CA ASP A 152 -0.53 -0.87 -16.50
C ASP A 152 0.95 -0.46 -16.68
N ASN A 153 1.83 -0.96 -15.81
CA ASN A 153 3.26 -0.60 -15.73
C ASN A 153 3.55 0.89 -15.46
N CYS A 154 2.55 1.64 -14.99
CA CYS A 154 2.68 3.00 -14.50
C CYS A 154 2.60 3.00 -12.96
N ILE A 155 3.36 3.89 -12.34
CA ILE A 155 3.33 4.12 -10.89
C ILE A 155 2.32 5.23 -10.61
N LEU A 156 1.42 4.99 -9.67
CA LEU A 156 0.38 5.94 -9.27
C LEU A 156 0.60 6.33 -7.81
N ILE A 157 0.67 7.63 -7.54
CA ILE A 157 0.69 8.17 -6.17
C ILE A 157 -0.61 8.91 -5.92
N ARG A 158 -1.44 8.40 -5.01
CA ARG A 158 -2.71 8.98 -4.59
C ARG A 158 -2.46 9.90 -3.39
N GLN A 159 -2.27 11.20 -3.62
CA GLN A 159 -1.76 12.12 -2.60
C GLN A 159 -2.69 12.30 -1.40
N GLU A 160 -4.01 12.38 -1.60
CA GLU A 160 -4.98 12.43 -0.49
C GLU A 160 -4.91 11.16 0.37
N SER A 161 -4.82 10.00 -0.28
CA SER A 161 -4.62 8.71 0.38
C SER A 161 -3.27 8.62 1.11
N ALA A 162 -2.18 9.10 0.51
CA ALA A 162 -0.84 9.14 1.11
C ALA A 162 -0.80 10.05 2.35
N LYS A 163 -1.46 11.20 2.30
CA LYS A 163 -1.57 12.13 3.43
C LYS A 163 -2.30 11.50 4.62
N LEU A 164 -3.42 10.82 4.37
CA LEU A 164 -4.18 10.11 5.40
C LEU A 164 -3.37 8.95 5.98
N PHE A 165 -2.78 8.13 5.12
CA PHE A 165 -1.96 6.99 5.50
C PHE A 165 -0.77 7.39 6.39
N LEU A 166 -0.01 8.41 5.97
CA LEU A 166 1.13 8.90 6.75
C LEU A 166 0.69 9.47 8.11
N TRP A 167 -0.43 10.20 8.15
CA TRP A 167 -0.99 10.69 9.40
C TRP A 167 -1.31 9.54 10.37
N ASP A 168 -2.01 8.51 9.90
CA ASP A 168 -2.36 7.36 10.73
C ASP A 168 -1.11 6.58 11.20
N GLN A 169 -0.09 6.43 10.35
CA GLN A 169 1.17 5.80 10.76
C GLN A 169 1.89 6.57 11.87
N ILE A 170 1.89 7.90 11.79
CA ILE A 170 2.46 8.77 12.84
C ILE A 170 1.62 8.69 14.12
N PHE A 171 0.30 8.77 13.98
CA PHE A 171 -0.61 8.87 15.12
C PHE A 171 -0.74 7.55 15.90
N TYR A 172 -0.81 6.41 15.20
CA TYR A 172 -0.94 5.07 15.78
C TYR A 172 0.39 4.36 15.99
N ILE A 173 1.50 5.10 15.98
CA ILE A 173 2.85 4.54 16.13
C ILE A 173 2.98 3.62 17.35
N LYS A 174 3.50 2.42 17.11
CA LYS A 174 3.80 1.47 18.19
C LYS A 174 4.97 1.96 19.04
N LYS A 175 5.04 1.49 20.30
CA LYS A 175 6.12 1.86 21.24
C LYS A 175 7.52 1.63 20.66
N SER A 176 7.72 0.56 19.89
CA SER A 176 8.99 0.24 19.24
C SER A 176 9.43 1.27 18.20
N GLY A 177 8.48 1.89 17.48
CA GLY A 177 8.77 2.87 16.43
C GLY A 177 8.99 4.31 16.94
N ARG A 178 8.58 4.62 18.18
CA ARG A 178 8.60 6.00 18.73
C ARG A 178 9.97 6.67 18.69
N TYR A 179 11.04 5.90 18.94
CA TYR A 179 12.40 6.45 18.91
C TYR A 179 12.76 6.93 17.51
N ALA A 180 12.51 6.10 16.49
CA ALA A 180 12.79 6.42 15.09
C ALA A 180 11.86 7.52 14.57
N LEU A 181 10.58 7.52 14.95
CA LEU A 181 9.63 8.57 14.59
C LEU A 181 10.07 9.93 15.14
N ARG A 182 10.46 10.00 16.42
CA ARG A 182 11.01 11.23 17.01
C ARG A 182 12.19 11.74 16.18
N PHE A 183 13.10 10.83 15.84
CA PHE A 183 14.30 11.15 15.08
C PHE A 183 13.94 11.68 13.67
N ALA A 184 12.92 11.12 13.02
CA ALA A 184 12.40 11.62 11.74
C ALA A 184 11.81 13.04 11.89
N LEU A 185 10.93 13.24 12.86
CA LEU A 185 10.24 14.51 13.10
C LEU A 185 11.19 15.65 13.48
N GLU A 186 12.27 15.36 14.21
CA GLU A 186 13.34 16.33 14.51
C GLU A 186 13.99 16.90 13.23
N LYS A 187 14.08 16.11 12.15
CA LYS A 187 14.58 16.60 10.85
C LYS A 187 13.66 17.59 10.15
N TYR A 188 12.38 17.61 10.55
CA TYR A 188 11.41 18.61 10.14
C TYR A 188 11.29 19.77 11.15
N GLY A 189 12.13 19.80 12.19
CA GLY A 189 12.11 20.83 13.24
C GLY A 189 11.05 20.59 14.33
N LEU A 190 10.48 19.39 14.41
CA LEU A 190 9.37 19.05 15.31
C LEU A 190 9.90 18.29 16.54
N LYS A 191 10.44 19.01 17.52
CA LYS A 191 11.14 18.42 18.69
C LYS A 191 10.20 17.83 19.73
N ASP A 192 9.08 18.50 20.00
CA ASP A 192 8.18 18.14 21.10
C ASP A 192 7.03 17.21 20.67
N GLN A 193 7.02 16.78 19.40
CA GLN A 193 5.96 15.95 18.79
C GLN A 193 4.55 16.46 19.08
N ASN A 194 4.40 17.78 19.20
CA ASN A 194 3.13 18.42 19.45
C ASN A 194 2.18 18.12 18.28
N PRO A 195 1.01 17.50 18.50
CA PRO A 195 0.09 17.15 17.43
C PRO A 195 -0.26 18.34 16.52
N LYS A 196 -0.42 19.55 17.07
CA LYS A 196 -0.72 20.75 16.27
C LYS A 196 0.41 21.15 15.33
N GLU A 197 1.66 20.93 15.73
CA GLU A 197 2.81 21.25 14.88
C GLU A 197 3.01 20.21 13.78
N ILE A 198 2.76 18.94 14.10
CA ILE A 198 2.72 17.86 13.11
C ILE A 198 1.64 18.13 12.07
N GLN A 199 0.41 18.48 12.49
CA GLN A 199 -0.69 18.85 11.59
C GLN A 199 -0.28 19.96 10.62
N ARG A 200 0.31 21.05 11.12
CA ARG A 200 0.80 22.18 10.30
C ARG A 200 1.92 21.79 9.34
N SER A 201 2.71 20.77 9.69
CA SER A 201 3.84 20.32 8.88
C SER A 201 3.50 19.15 7.96
N LEU A 202 2.34 18.52 8.11
CA LEU A 202 2.02 17.25 7.45
C LEU A 202 2.17 17.33 5.94
N ALA A 203 1.64 18.37 5.30
CA ALA A 203 1.76 18.56 3.85
C ALA A 203 3.22 18.59 3.38
N ARG A 204 4.10 19.27 4.13
CA ARG A 204 5.54 19.31 3.81
C ARG A 204 6.21 17.94 4.00
N ILE A 205 5.82 17.19 5.03
CA ILE A 205 6.35 15.85 5.28
C ILE A 205 5.90 14.90 4.15
N VAL A 206 4.60 14.90 3.81
CA VAL A 206 4.05 14.09 2.71
C VAL A 206 4.78 14.38 1.40
N ALA A 207 4.99 15.65 1.06
CA ALA A 207 5.71 16.02 -0.16
C ALA A 207 7.16 15.50 -0.16
N ALA A 208 7.85 15.53 0.99
CA ALA A 208 9.24 15.07 1.11
C ALA A 208 9.37 13.53 1.08
N GLU A 209 8.37 12.81 1.60
CA GLU A 209 8.31 11.34 1.61
C GLU A 209 7.62 10.76 0.36
N THR A 210 7.02 11.56 -0.51
CA THR A 210 6.35 11.08 -1.74
C THR A 210 7.26 10.21 -2.60
N GLU A 211 8.55 10.57 -2.71
CA GLU A 211 9.50 9.78 -3.48
C GLU A 211 9.73 8.39 -2.90
N THR A 212 9.63 8.18 -1.58
CA THR A 212 9.83 6.84 -1.01
C THR A 212 8.77 5.88 -1.51
N TYR A 213 7.53 6.34 -1.66
CA TYR A 213 6.47 5.54 -2.28
C TYR A 213 6.75 5.24 -3.76
N ILE A 214 7.24 6.22 -4.52
CA ILE A 214 7.61 6.01 -5.94
C ILE A 214 8.69 4.93 -6.06
N TYR A 215 9.73 4.98 -5.22
CA TYR A 215 10.82 4.01 -5.28
C TYR A 215 10.43 2.63 -4.74
N HIS A 216 9.43 2.52 -3.86
CA HIS A 216 8.83 1.23 -3.50
C HIS A 216 8.17 0.59 -4.73
N GLU A 217 7.25 1.32 -5.37
CA GLU A 217 6.55 0.84 -6.57
C GLU A 217 7.50 0.52 -7.72
N LEU A 218 8.54 1.35 -7.92
CA LEU A 218 9.58 1.10 -8.91
C LEU A 218 10.37 -0.17 -8.58
N GLY A 219 10.71 -0.35 -7.30
CA GLY A 219 11.35 -1.56 -6.80
C GLY A 219 10.52 -2.81 -7.09
N GLU A 220 9.21 -2.77 -6.84
CA GLU A 220 8.30 -3.89 -7.13
C GLU A 220 8.24 -4.18 -8.64
N LEU A 221 8.09 -3.13 -9.46
CA LEU A 221 8.01 -3.22 -10.92
C LEU A 221 9.25 -3.81 -11.57
N LYS A 222 10.43 -3.46 -11.05
CA LYS A 222 11.73 -3.85 -11.61
C LYS A 222 12.31 -5.11 -10.96
N ASP A 223 11.67 -5.66 -9.93
CA ASP A 223 12.16 -6.88 -9.29
C ASP A 223 12.01 -8.09 -10.22
N THR A 224 13.15 -8.70 -10.53
CA THR A 224 13.23 -9.95 -11.30
C THR A 224 13.55 -11.16 -10.41
N THR A 225 13.70 -10.94 -9.10
CA THR A 225 14.10 -12.00 -8.15
C THR A 225 12.93 -12.93 -7.86
N PHE A 226 11.76 -12.34 -7.61
CA PHE A 226 10.53 -13.10 -7.44
C PHE A 226 9.66 -12.91 -8.68
N ASP A 227 9.65 -13.92 -9.54
CA ASP A 227 8.86 -13.93 -10.77
C ASP A 227 7.40 -13.53 -10.51
N ARG A 228 6.92 -12.56 -11.29
CA ARG A 228 5.62 -11.91 -11.05
C ARG A 228 4.45 -12.86 -11.25
N ASP A 229 4.51 -13.72 -12.25
CA ASP A 229 3.42 -14.63 -12.58
C ASP A 229 3.37 -15.77 -11.58
N LEU A 230 4.52 -16.32 -11.20
CA LEU A 230 4.65 -17.28 -10.11
C LEU A 230 4.15 -16.70 -8.78
N TRP A 231 4.54 -15.48 -8.45
CA TRP A 231 4.07 -14.80 -7.24
C TRP A 231 2.54 -14.67 -7.24
N ARG A 232 1.93 -14.23 -8.34
CA ARG A 232 0.47 -14.16 -8.49
C ARG A 232 -0.19 -15.52 -8.33
N GLU A 233 0.40 -16.56 -8.90
CA GLU A 233 -0.10 -17.93 -8.79
C GLU A 233 -0.10 -18.43 -7.35
N ILE A 234 0.98 -18.17 -6.60
CA ILE A 234 1.11 -18.54 -5.19
C ILE A 234 0.05 -17.81 -4.35
N ILE A 235 -0.12 -16.51 -4.55
CA ILE A 235 -1.15 -15.71 -3.85
C ILE A 235 -2.55 -16.25 -4.13
N ALA A 236 -2.86 -16.59 -5.38
CA ALA A 236 -4.14 -17.18 -5.76
C ALA A 236 -4.35 -18.60 -5.21
N THR A 237 -3.26 -19.33 -4.97
CA THR A 237 -3.31 -20.70 -4.43
C THR A 237 -3.52 -20.74 -2.91
N PHE A 238 -2.94 -19.78 -2.18
CA PHE A 238 -2.99 -19.75 -0.71
C PHE A 238 -3.68 -18.50 -0.15
N PRO A 239 -4.83 -18.07 -0.68
CA PRO A 239 -5.47 -16.84 -0.21
C PRO A 239 -5.86 -16.96 1.27
N HIS A 240 -5.70 -15.88 2.02
CA HIS A 240 -6.04 -15.77 3.45
C HIS A 240 -5.23 -16.69 4.38
N THR A 241 -4.04 -17.12 3.97
CA THR A 241 -3.15 -17.96 4.78
C THR A 241 -1.94 -17.16 5.29
N PRO A 242 -1.25 -17.65 6.34
CA PRO A 242 0.07 -17.13 6.72
C PRO A 242 1.10 -17.19 5.57
N VAL A 243 0.94 -18.13 4.63
CA VAL A 243 1.79 -18.21 3.44
C VAL A 243 1.55 -17.02 2.52
N GLU A 244 0.31 -16.59 2.28
CA GLU A 244 0.04 -15.35 1.53
C GLU A 244 0.75 -14.15 2.19
N LEU A 245 0.61 -14.02 3.52
CA LEU A 245 1.23 -12.93 4.27
C LEU A 245 2.75 -12.91 4.11
N LEU A 246 3.40 -14.07 4.22
CA LEU A 246 4.84 -14.22 4.01
C LEU A 246 5.23 -13.83 2.58
N VAL A 247 4.53 -14.35 1.58
CA VAL A 247 4.86 -14.13 0.16
C VAL A 247 4.74 -12.66 -0.22
N ARG A 248 3.74 -11.94 0.30
CA ARG A 248 3.63 -10.48 0.16
C ARG A 248 4.76 -9.75 0.87
N THR A 249 5.05 -10.12 2.12
CA THR A 249 6.15 -9.54 2.91
C THR A 249 7.51 -9.67 2.19
N VAL A 250 7.78 -10.84 1.62
CA VAL A 250 9.00 -11.09 0.83
C VAL A 250 9.05 -10.17 -0.38
N LYS A 251 7.93 -9.99 -1.09
CA LYS A 251 7.85 -9.10 -2.25
C LYS A 251 8.07 -7.64 -1.88
N ASP A 252 7.45 -7.17 -0.80
CA ASP A 252 7.62 -5.80 -0.29
C ASP A 252 9.08 -5.55 0.12
N LEU A 253 9.70 -6.50 0.83
CA LEU A 253 11.10 -6.38 1.25
C LEU A 253 12.05 -6.39 0.05
N LEU A 254 11.78 -7.19 -0.99
CA LEU A 254 12.51 -7.13 -2.25
C LEU A 254 12.32 -5.78 -2.94
N ALA A 255 11.10 -5.25 -2.98
CA ALA A 255 10.79 -3.94 -3.55
C ALA A 255 11.56 -2.83 -2.83
N ASP A 256 11.70 -2.89 -1.51
CA ASP A 256 12.42 -1.87 -0.75
C ASP A 256 13.96 -1.99 -0.85
N THR A 257 14.50 -3.19 -0.99
CA THR A 257 15.96 -3.44 -0.84
C THR A 257 16.72 -3.67 -2.14
N ASN A 258 16.02 -3.98 -3.24
CA ASN A 258 16.65 -4.18 -4.54
C ASN A 258 17.26 -2.88 -5.10
N HIS A 259 17.98 -2.98 -6.23
CA HIS A 259 18.73 -1.87 -6.82
C HIS A 259 17.89 -0.61 -7.10
N TYR A 260 16.61 -0.77 -7.44
CA TYR A 260 15.67 0.31 -7.76
C TYR A 260 14.79 0.71 -6.56
N GLY A 261 14.97 0.05 -5.42
CA GLY A 261 14.07 0.10 -4.28
C GLY A 261 14.25 1.29 -3.35
N THR A 262 13.25 1.46 -2.47
CA THR A 262 13.13 2.52 -1.47
C THR A 262 14.41 2.76 -0.68
N LEU A 263 14.98 1.72 -0.07
CA LEU A 263 16.13 1.86 0.81
C LEU A 263 17.42 2.16 0.05
N ARG A 264 17.56 1.69 -1.20
CA ARG A 264 18.69 2.07 -2.06
C ARG A 264 18.62 3.53 -2.47
N PHE A 265 17.42 4.02 -2.78
CA PHE A 265 17.19 5.44 -3.00
C PHE A 265 17.52 6.27 -1.75
N ILE A 266 17.00 5.87 -0.59
CA ILE A 266 17.23 6.56 0.69
C ILE A 266 18.72 6.63 1.04
N THR A 267 19.49 5.56 0.87
CA THR A 267 20.93 5.56 1.18
C THR A 267 21.73 6.40 0.18
N LYS A 268 21.44 6.25 -1.12
CA LYS A 268 22.10 7.01 -2.18
C LYS A 268 21.91 8.53 -2.00
N GLU A 269 20.68 8.97 -1.76
CA GLU A 269 20.34 10.38 -1.58
C GLU A 269 20.52 10.85 -0.12
N ARG A 270 20.95 9.96 0.77
CA ARG A 270 21.18 10.22 2.20
C ARG A 270 19.96 10.85 2.91
N LYS A 271 18.75 10.36 2.57
CA LYS A 271 17.47 10.85 3.11
C LYS A 271 17.27 10.39 4.55
N THR A 272 17.89 11.13 5.48
CA THR A 272 17.94 10.78 6.90
C THR A 272 16.55 10.67 7.54
N ALA A 273 15.62 11.56 7.19
CA ALA A 273 14.25 11.52 7.72
C ALA A 273 13.47 10.31 7.18
N SER A 274 13.58 10.04 5.89
CA SER A 274 12.98 8.87 5.24
C SER A 274 13.47 7.54 5.81
N LEU A 275 14.78 7.40 6.07
CA LEU A 275 15.32 6.21 6.75
C LEU A 275 14.68 6.03 8.13
N ALA A 276 14.51 7.13 8.86
CA ALA A 276 13.93 7.11 10.19
C ALA A 276 12.43 6.79 10.17
N PHE A 277 11.68 7.31 9.21
CA PHE A 277 10.28 6.93 9.00
C PHE A 277 10.15 5.46 8.61
N TYR A 278 10.99 4.98 7.68
CA TYR A 278 11.02 3.57 7.30
C TYR A 278 11.16 2.69 8.55
N VAL A 279 12.19 2.92 9.37
CA VAL A 279 12.41 2.15 10.61
C VAL A 279 11.31 2.35 11.64
N ALA A 280 10.71 3.54 11.72
CA ALA A 280 9.60 3.81 12.64
C ALA A 280 8.36 2.97 12.31
N PHE A 281 8.08 2.79 11.03
CA PHE A 281 6.89 2.11 10.54
C PHE A 281 7.09 0.61 10.28
N LEU A 282 8.30 0.09 10.45
CA LEU A 282 8.56 -1.36 10.42
C LEU A 282 7.75 -2.10 11.49
N ASP A 283 7.02 -3.10 11.03
CA ASP A 283 6.13 -3.91 11.86
C ASP A 283 5.96 -5.32 11.28
N GLY A 284 5.32 -6.21 12.04
CA GLY A 284 4.95 -7.55 11.59
C GLY A 284 6.15 -8.38 11.10
N LEU A 285 5.94 -9.16 10.03
CA LEU A 285 6.93 -10.07 9.49
C LEU A 285 8.20 -9.39 8.99
N ILE A 286 8.11 -8.20 8.39
CA ILE A 286 9.29 -7.48 7.86
C ILE A 286 10.29 -7.24 8.99
N LYS A 287 9.81 -6.89 10.18
CA LYS A 287 10.64 -6.65 11.35
C LYS A 287 11.46 -7.88 11.77
N GLU A 288 10.87 -9.06 11.68
CA GLU A 288 11.52 -10.33 12.05
C GLU A 288 12.46 -10.82 10.93
N MET A 289 12.14 -10.52 9.67
CA MET A 289 12.96 -10.89 8.50
C MET A 289 14.13 -9.93 8.24
N PHE A 290 14.04 -8.70 8.73
CA PHE A 290 15.07 -7.68 8.52
C PHE A 290 15.42 -6.92 9.81
N PRO A 291 15.87 -7.62 10.87
CA PRO A 291 16.23 -6.97 12.14
C PRO A 291 17.45 -6.04 12.02
N GLU A 292 18.36 -6.30 11.07
CA GLU A 292 19.63 -5.59 10.92
C GLU A 292 19.44 -4.09 10.67
N ILE A 293 18.38 -3.68 9.95
CA ILE A 293 18.10 -2.26 9.72
C ILE A 293 17.78 -1.51 11.01
N ILE A 294 17.18 -2.18 12.00
CA ILE A 294 16.80 -1.59 13.28
C ILE A 294 18.04 -1.40 14.15
N GLU A 295 18.93 -2.39 14.16
CA GLU A 295 20.18 -2.35 14.92
C GLU A 295 21.13 -1.31 14.34
N THR A 296 21.36 -1.36 13.02
CA THR A 296 22.23 -0.40 12.33
C THR A 296 21.65 1.01 12.34
N PHE A 297 20.33 1.18 12.33
CA PHE A 297 19.72 2.51 12.50
C PHE A 297 20.05 3.14 13.86
N LYS A 298 20.06 2.36 14.95
CA LYS A 298 20.46 2.87 16.27
C LYS A 298 21.90 3.36 16.28
N GLU A 299 22.82 2.65 15.63
CA GLU A 299 24.20 3.12 15.49
C GLU A 299 24.26 4.37 14.60
N PHE A 300 23.53 4.37 13.48
CA PHE A 300 23.49 5.47 12.53
C PHE A 300 22.99 6.79 13.15
N THR A 301 22.07 6.75 14.12
CA THR A 301 21.60 7.97 14.79
C THR A 301 22.74 8.71 15.52
N HIS A 302 23.80 8.01 15.90
CA HIS A 302 24.99 8.57 16.54
C HIS A 302 26.12 8.84 15.54
N THR A 303 26.39 7.90 14.63
CA THR A 303 27.59 7.94 13.77
C THR A 303 27.37 8.65 12.43
N ARG A 304 26.12 8.71 11.94
CA ARG A 304 25.78 9.15 10.57
C ARG A 304 26.49 8.36 9.47
N ASN A 305 26.96 7.16 9.79
CA ASN A 305 27.66 6.32 8.84
C ASN A 305 26.65 5.66 7.89
N TRP A 306 26.55 6.14 6.65
CA TRP A 306 25.65 5.54 5.66
C TRP A 306 26.09 4.14 5.21
N HIS A 307 27.37 3.81 5.34
CA HIS A 307 27.90 2.52 4.90
C HIS A 307 27.30 1.35 5.69
N ILE A 308 27.09 1.50 7.00
CA ILE A 308 26.46 0.44 7.81
C ILE A 308 25.00 0.20 7.41
N ILE A 309 24.29 1.24 6.96
CA ILE A 309 22.92 1.11 6.44
C ILE A 309 22.96 0.41 5.08
N GLU A 310 23.85 0.79 4.18
CA GLU A 310 24.00 0.14 2.86
C GLU A 310 24.32 -1.36 2.98
N GLN A 311 25.14 -1.73 3.97
CA GLN A 311 25.42 -3.12 4.31
C GLN A 311 24.15 -3.84 4.80
N ALA A 312 23.42 -3.25 5.74
CA ALA A 312 22.15 -3.80 6.20
C ALA A 312 21.15 -3.99 5.06
N VAL A 313 20.97 -3.00 4.17
CA VAL A 313 20.10 -3.11 2.99
C VAL A 313 20.51 -4.29 2.09
N SER A 314 21.81 -4.54 1.95
CA SER A 314 22.32 -5.66 1.17
C SER A 314 22.02 -7.01 1.85
N VAL A 315 22.10 -7.08 3.18
CA VAL A 315 21.69 -8.25 3.95
C VAL A 315 20.20 -8.49 3.81
N GLY A 316 19.36 -7.47 4.01
CA GLY A 316 17.89 -7.57 3.84
C GLY A 316 17.48 -8.05 2.45
N TYR A 317 18.14 -7.55 1.39
CA TYR A 317 17.92 -8.04 0.03
C TYR A 317 18.26 -9.53 -0.12
N ASN A 318 19.42 -9.95 0.38
CA ASN A 318 19.84 -11.36 0.29
C ASN A 318 18.92 -12.28 1.07
N THR A 319 18.43 -11.84 2.25
CA THR A 319 17.43 -12.58 3.03
C THR A 319 16.13 -12.71 2.24
N ALA A 320 15.56 -11.62 1.73
CA ALA A 320 14.32 -11.65 0.96
C ALA A 320 14.44 -12.52 -0.31
N LYS A 321 15.58 -12.40 -1.02
CA LYS A 321 15.91 -13.24 -2.17
C LYS A 321 15.92 -14.72 -1.81
N HIS A 322 16.59 -15.09 -0.72
CA HIS A 322 16.63 -16.48 -0.27
C HIS A 322 15.22 -17.03 0.01
N TYR A 323 14.37 -16.24 0.68
CA TYR A 323 12.98 -16.64 0.91
C TYR A 323 12.21 -16.84 -0.40
N ALA A 324 12.34 -15.91 -1.36
CA ALA A 324 11.69 -16.03 -2.67
C ALA A 324 12.13 -17.30 -3.42
N GLU A 325 13.42 -17.64 -3.38
CA GLU A 325 13.97 -18.86 -4.00
C GLU A 325 13.41 -20.13 -3.33
N VAL A 326 13.37 -20.18 -2.00
CA VAL A 326 12.84 -21.33 -1.25
C VAL A 326 11.34 -21.50 -1.49
N ILE A 327 10.56 -20.41 -1.41
CA ILE A 327 9.13 -20.42 -1.71
C ILE A 327 8.88 -20.96 -3.12
N SER A 328 9.59 -20.41 -4.11
CA SER A 328 9.44 -20.78 -5.52
C SER A 328 9.73 -22.26 -5.74
N SER A 329 10.82 -22.76 -5.15
CA SER A 329 11.22 -24.16 -5.23
C SER A 329 10.18 -25.10 -4.59
N ILE A 330 9.74 -24.81 -3.37
CA ILE A 330 8.74 -25.63 -2.68
C ILE A 330 7.42 -25.64 -3.44
N TYR A 331 6.97 -24.47 -3.92
CA TYR A 331 5.72 -24.36 -4.66
C TYR A 331 5.75 -25.15 -5.97
N GLN A 332 6.82 -25.01 -6.77
CA GLN A 332 6.99 -25.77 -8.01
C GLN A 332 7.03 -27.28 -7.77
N ASN A 333 7.71 -27.74 -6.70
CA ASN A 333 7.71 -29.13 -6.30
C ASN A 333 6.30 -29.60 -5.90
N GLY A 334 5.53 -28.76 -5.20
CA GLY A 334 4.13 -29.00 -4.91
C GLY A 334 3.32 -29.22 -6.18
N LYS A 335 3.54 -28.40 -7.23
CA LYS A 335 2.83 -28.52 -8.50
C LYS A 335 3.17 -29.83 -9.20
N GLN A 336 4.45 -30.18 -9.26
CA GLN A 336 4.91 -31.44 -9.85
C GLN A 336 4.34 -32.66 -9.14
N LYS A 337 4.19 -32.59 -7.81
CA LYS A 337 3.58 -33.64 -6.98
C LYS A 337 2.05 -33.61 -6.98
N ASN A 338 1.42 -32.62 -7.60
CA ASN A 338 0.00 -32.31 -7.50
C ASN A 338 -0.50 -32.24 -6.04
N ASN A 339 0.28 -31.62 -5.15
CA ASN A 339 -0.01 -31.55 -3.72
C ASN A 339 0.32 -30.16 -3.16
N MET A 340 -0.63 -29.23 -3.30
CA MET A 340 -0.49 -27.86 -2.78
C MET A 340 -0.52 -27.81 -1.25
N LYS A 341 -1.21 -28.74 -0.59
CA LYS A 341 -1.23 -28.77 0.88
C LYS A 341 0.14 -29.13 1.45
N TRP A 342 0.87 -30.02 0.78
CA TRP A 342 2.27 -30.28 1.11
C TRP A 342 3.13 -29.02 0.93
N ALA A 343 2.98 -28.29 -0.18
CA ALA A 343 3.74 -27.07 -0.40
C ALA A 343 3.45 -25.99 0.67
N GLU A 344 2.18 -25.79 1.02
CA GLU A 344 1.79 -24.87 2.10
C GLU A 344 2.47 -25.24 3.43
N ASN A 345 2.41 -26.52 3.81
CA ASN A 345 3.01 -27.02 5.04
C ASN A 345 4.54 -26.89 5.03
N GLU A 346 5.21 -27.19 3.93
CA GLU A 346 6.67 -27.07 3.83
C GLU A 346 7.12 -25.60 3.84
N ILE A 347 6.38 -24.69 3.18
CA ILE A 347 6.66 -23.25 3.28
C ILE A 347 6.52 -22.79 4.73
N ALA A 348 5.42 -23.16 5.40
CA ALA A 348 5.21 -22.80 6.79
C ALA A 348 6.33 -23.35 7.68
N LYS A 349 6.66 -24.64 7.55
CA LYS A 349 7.71 -25.32 8.30
C LYS A 349 9.08 -24.65 8.14
N HIS A 350 9.47 -24.37 6.90
CA HIS A 350 10.81 -23.88 6.60
C HIS A 350 10.99 -22.37 6.82
N LEU A 351 9.93 -21.58 6.71
CA LEU A 351 10.05 -20.12 6.65
C LEU A 351 9.20 -19.38 7.69
N LEU A 352 8.11 -19.96 8.19
CA LEU A 352 7.27 -19.33 9.23
C LEU A 352 7.61 -19.83 10.64
N GLU A 353 7.84 -21.13 10.82
CA GLU A 353 8.20 -21.67 12.15
C GLU A 353 9.49 -21.05 12.73
N PRO A 354 10.57 -20.84 11.95
CA PRO A 354 11.77 -20.18 12.47
C PRO A 354 11.55 -18.74 12.94
N LEU A 355 10.50 -18.08 12.43
CA LEU A 355 10.09 -16.74 12.86
C LEU A 355 9.18 -16.77 14.10
N GLY A 356 8.93 -17.95 14.67
CA GLY A 356 8.03 -18.13 15.82
C GLY A 356 6.54 -17.97 15.48
N LEU A 357 6.19 -18.08 14.19
CA LEU A 357 4.84 -17.86 13.67
C LEU A 357 4.13 -19.16 13.26
N ALA A 358 4.68 -20.30 13.64
CA ALA A 358 3.98 -21.59 13.58
C ALA A 358 2.74 -21.54 14.48
N GLN A 359 1.59 -21.95 13.94
CA GLN A 359 0.36 -22.10 14.70
C GLN A 359 0.58 -22.91 16.00
N LYS A 360 0.09 -22.38 17.12
CA LYS A 360 -0.59 -23.22 18.10
C LYS A 360 -2.00 -23.51 17.62
#